data_AF-A0A1S3MXI1-F1
#
_entry.id   AF-A0A1S3MXI1-F1
#
_cell.length_a   1.000
_cell.length_b   1.000
_cell.length_c   1.000
_cell.angle_alpha   90.00
_cell.angle_beta   90.00
_cell.angle_gamma   90.00
#
_symmetry.space_group_name_H-M   'P 1'
#
loop_
_entity.id
_entity.type
_entity.pdbx_description
1 polymer ?
#
loop_
_entity_poly.entity_id
_entity_poly.type
_entity_poly.pdbx_seq_one_letter_code
_entity_poly.pdbx_strand_id
1 'polypeptide(L)'
;MAHITINQYLQQVYEAIDNHEGSFCAELLSFKHPHVANPRLQLASPEEKCQQVLEVPYDEMVAAHLRCTYAVSNHDFVEAYKCQTLVVQSFLRAFQSHKEENWALPVMFAVTLDLRIFANNVSEHKLLGSKVLLIQ
;
A
#
# COMPACT_ATOMS: atom_id res chain seq x y z
N MET A 1 -9.28 -19.29 1.77
CA MET A 1 -8.34 -18.27 1.25
C MET A 1 -7.00 -18.51 1.92
N ALA A 2 -5.90 -18.58 1.18
CA ALA A 2 -4.60 -18.93 1.77
C ALA A 2 -4.22 -17.91 2.86
N HIS A 3 -4.10 -18.38 4.11
CA HIS A 3 -3.77 -17.56 5.27
C HIS A 3 -2.26 -17.30 5.33
N ILE A 4 -1.76 -16.40 4.48
CA ILE A 4 -0.37 -15.95 4.57
C ILE A 4 -0.15 -15.22 5.91
N THR A 5 0.96 -15.51 6.58
CA THR A 5 1.41 -14.77 7.77
C THR A 5 2.14 -13.50 7.36
N ILE A 6 2.30 -12.54 8.28
CA ILE A 6 3.12 -11.34 8.01
C ILE A 6 4.55 -11.70 7.57
N ASN A 7 5.20 -12.65 8.24
CA ASN A 7 6.58 -13.01 7.90
C ASN A 7 6.68 -13.60 6.50
N GLN A 8 5.72 -14.45 6.11
CA GLN A 8 5.65 -14.98 4.74
C GLN A 8 5.37 -13.90 3.71
N TYR A 9 4.50 -12.94 4.03
CA TYR A 9 4.22 -11.80 3.14
C TYR A 9 5.45 -10.92 2.94
N LEU A 10 6.13 -10.54 4.04
CA LEU A 10 7.35 -9.73 3.97
C LEU A 10 8.47 -10.46 3.22
N GLN A 11 8.61 -11.77 3.41
CA GLN A 11 9.57 -12.58 2.67
C GLN A 11 9.27 -12.58 1.16
N GLN A 12 8.01 -12.75 0.77
CA GLN A 12 7.61 -12.68 -0.64
C GLN A 12 7.88 -11.30 -1.26
N VAL A 13 7.63 -10.22 -0.51
CA VAL A 13 7.92 -8.86 -0.98
C VAL A 13 9.43 -8.66 -1.12
N TYR A 14 10.22 -9.10 -0.14
CA TYR A 14 11.68 -9.06 -0.21
C TYR A 14 12.20 -9.79 -1.45
N GLU A 15 11.78 -11.04 -1.65
CA GLU A 15 12.19 -11.85 -2.81
C GLU A 15 11.76 -11.22 -4.14
N ALA A 16 10.56 -10.64 -4.21
CA ALA A 16 10.09 -9.99 -5.42
C ALA A 16 10.89 -8.71 -5.75
N ILE A 17 11.35 -7.98 -4.74
CA ILE A 17 12.21 -6.80 -4.92
C ILE A 17 13.63 -7.26 -5.32
N ASP A 18 14.23 -8.19 -4.58
CA ASP A 18 15.62 -8.65 -4.80
C ASP A 18 15.80 -9.31 -6.18
N ASN A 19 14.79 -10.07 -6.64
CA ASN A 19 14.80 -10.71 -7.96
C ASN A 19 14.25 -9.81 -9.09
N HIS A 20 13.91 -8.56 -8.80
CA HIS A 20 13.30 -7.63 -9.77
C HIS A 20 12.01 -8.18 -10.43
N GLU A 21 11.20 -8.93 -9.69
CA GLU A 21 9.92 -9.49 -10.15
C GLU A 21 8.80 -8.44 -10.07
N GLY A 22 8.88 -7.43 -10.92
CA GLY A 22 7.98 -6.26 -10.93
C GLY A 22 6.49 -6.58 -10.89
N SER A 23 6.04 -7.54 -11.69
CA SER A 23 4.62 -7.92 -11.75
C SER A 23 4.14 -8.54 -10.44
N PHE A 24 4.93 -9.44 -9.84
CA PHE A 24 4.55 -10.08 -8.59
C PHE A 24 4.64 -9.10 -7.41
N CYS A 25 5.68 -8.26 -7.37
CA CYS A 25 5.78 -7.17 -6.42
C CYS A 25 4.57 -6.22 -6.49
N ALA A 26 4.12 -5.89 -7.71
CA ALA A 26 2.92 -5.07 -7.92
C ALA A 26 1.64 -5.73 -7.38
N GLU A 27 1.49 -7.05 -7.53
CA GLU A 27 0.36 -7.78 -6.93
C GLU A 27 0.39 -7.74 -5.40
N LEU A 28 1.56 -7.94 -4.79
CA LEU A 28 1.74 -7.88 -3.34
C LEU A 28 1.48 -6.49 -2.75
N LEU A 29 1.62 -5.42 -3.55
CA LEU A 29 1.41 -4.03 -3.14
C LEU A 29 0.08 -3.45 -3.63
N SER A 30 -0.72 -4.20 -4.38
CA SER A 30 -2.00 -3.71 -4.93
C SER A 30 -3.19 -4.04 -4.05
N PHE A 31 -4.13 -3.10 -3.94
CA PHE A 31 -5.44 -3.30 -3.34
C PHE A 31 -6.39 -4.20 -4.15
N LYS A 32 -5.99 -4.65 -5.35
CA LYS A 32 -6.73 -5.65 -6.12
C LYS A 32 -6.44 -7.09 -5.67
N HIS A 33 -5.33 -7.32 -5.00
CA HIS A 33 -4.93 -8.67 -4.59
C HIS A 33 -5.66 -9.10 -3.31
N PRO A 34 -6.10 -10.37 -3.17
CA PRO A 34 -6.86 -10.84 -2.00
C PRO A 34 -6.18 -10.68 -0.63
N HIS A 35 -4.88 -10.39 -0.59
CA HIS A 35 -4.12 -10.23 0.66
C HIS A 35 -4.64 -9.06 1.51
N VAL A 36 -5.22 -8.01 0.90
CA VAL A 36 -5.72 -6.85 1.64
C VAL A 36 -6.90 -7.18 2.55
N ALA A 37 -7.62 -8.28 2.27
CA ALA A 37 -8.71 -8.78 3.11
C ALA A 37 -8.21 -9.67 4.26
N ASN A 38 -6.91 -9.98 4.35
CA ASN A 38 -6.35 -10.83 5.39
C ASN A 38 -6.16 -10.04 6.69
N PRO A 39 -6.88 -10.36 7.79
CA PRO A 39 -6.75 -9.64 9.05
C PRO A 39 -5.34 -9.70 9.65
N ARG A 40 -4.53 -10.70 9.29
CA ARG A 40 -3.13 -10.81 9.74
C ARG A 40 -2.19 -9.78 9.11
N LEU A 41 -2.61 -9.14 8.02
CA LEU A 41 -1.87 -8.09 7.31
C LEU A 41 -2.44 -6.69 7.57
N GLN A 42 -3.63 -6.60 8.16
CA GLN A 42 -4.27 -5.34 8.56
C GLN A 42 -3.70 -4.88 9.91
N LEU A 43 -2.52 -4.26 9.88
CA LEU A 43 -1.76 -3.89 11.08
C LEU A 43 -1.69 -2.37 11.25
N ALA A 44 -2.00 -1.90 12.46
CA ALA A 44 -1.91 -0.48 12.81
C ALA A 44 -0.46 0.02 12.96
N SER A 45 0.47 -0.86 13.35
CA SER A 45 1.89 -0.53 13.60
C SER A 45 2.84 -1.62 13.07
N PRO A 46 2.99 -1.75 11.74
CA PRO A 46 3.84 -2.76 11.10
C PRO A 46 5.33 -2.38 10.98
N GLU A 47 5.72 -1.17 11.40
CA GLU A 47 7.03 -0.55 11.10
C GLU A 47 8.21 -1.43 11.53
N GLU A 48 8.24 -1.84 12.80
CA GLU A 48 9.34 -2.62 13.37
C GLU A 48 9.56 -3.94 12.61
N LYS A 49 8.46 -4.60 12.21
CA LYS A 49 8.54 -5.87 11.46
C LYS A 49 9.03 -5.66 10.03
N CYS A 50 8.63 -4.57 9.39
CA CYS A 50 9.09 -4.26 8.03
C CYS A 50 10.59 -3.92 8.04
N GLN A 51 11.04 -3.12 9.01
CA GLN A 51 12.45 -2.75 9.19
C GLN A 51 13.39 -3.95 9.46
N GLN A 52 12.86 -5.03 10.04
CA GLN A 52 13.63 -6.26 10.27
C GLN A 52 13.90 -7.06 8.99
N VAL A 53 13.16 -6.81 7.90
CA VAL A 53 13.19 -7.66 6.69
C VAL A 53 13.54 -6.87 5.43
N LEU A 54 13.12 -5.62 5.33
CA LEU A 54 13.24 -4.79 4.14
C LEU A 54 14.18 -3.62 4.40
N GLU A 55 14.89 -3.18 3.35
CA GLU A 55 15.74 -1.99 3.41
C GLU A 55 14.96 -0.71 3.08
N VAL A 56 15.50 0.44 3.50
CA VAL A 56 14.94 1.75 3.14
C VAL A 56 15.11 2.00 1.64
N PRO A 57 14.07 2.48 0.91
CA PRO A 57 12.76 2.96 1.41
C PRO A 57 11.63 1.92 1.30
N TYR A 58 11.93 0.66 1.02
CA TYR A 58 10.93 -0.40 0.85
C TYR A 58 10.27 -0.81 2.17
N ASP A 59 10.98 -0.74 3.29
CA ASP A 59 10.41 -0.94 4.63
C ASP A 59 9.28 0.06 4.93
N GLU A 60 9.52 1.35 4.67
CA GLU A 60 8.57 2.44 4.86
C GLU A 60 7.39 2.31 3.91
N MET A 61 7.65 1.92 2.66
CA MET A 61 6.63 1.65 1.65
C MET A 61 5.68 0.52 2.09
N VAL A 62 6.23 -0.63 2.51
CA VAL A 62 5.43 -1.80 2.89
C VAL A 62 4.72 -1.58 4.23
N ALA A 63 5.35 -0.91 5.18
CA ALA A 63 4.70 -0.51 6.43
C ALA A 63 3.48 0.39 6.17
N ALA A 64 3.64 1.40 5.30
CA ALA A 64 2.54 2.27 4.89
C ALA A 64 1.42 1.49 4.17
N HIS A 65 1.75 0.52 3.32
CA HIS A 65 0.77 -0.33 2.65
C HIS A 65 -0.04 -1.17 3.66
N LEU A 66 0.62 -1.83 4.61
CA LEU A 66 -0.05 -2.61 5.65
C LEU A 66 -0.96 -1.73 6.54
N ARG A 67 -0.51 -0.54 6.92
CA ARG A 67 -1.35 0.47 7.60
C ARG A 67 -2.54 0.90 6.73
N CYS A 68 -2.35 1.03 5.42
CA CYS A 68 -3.43 1.34 4.50
C CYS A 68 -4.49 0.23 4.50
N THR A 69 -4.09 -1.04 4.49
CA THR A 69 -5.06 -2.16 4.56
C THR A 69 -5.84 -2.17 5.88
N TYR A 70 -5.19 -1.81 7.00
CA TYR A 70 -5.85 -1.61 8.29
C TYR A 70 -6.84 -0.44 8.28
N ALA A 71 -6.45 0.72 7.74
CA ALA A 71 -7.35 1.87 7.65
C ALA A 71 -8.59 1.55 6.79
N VAL A 72 -8.40 0.86 5.66
CA VAL A 72 -9.50 0.41 4.80
C VAL A 72 -10.43 -0.56 5.54
N SER A 73 -9.91 -1.51 6.31
CA SER A 73 -10.75 -2.46 7.06
C SER A 73 -11.54 -1.80 8.19
N ASN A 74 -11.10 -0.63 8.67
CA ASN A 74 -11.82 0.19 9.64
C ASN A 74 -12.68 1.29 9.01
N HIS A 75 -12.82 1.31 7.68
CA HIS A 75 -13.55 2.36 6.94
C HIS A 75 -13.01 3.79 7.15
N ASP A 76 -11.75 3.94 7.57
CA ASP A 76 -11.08 5.23 7.66
C ASP A 76 -10.43 5.57 6.30
N PHE A 77 -11.25 6.05 5.37
CA PHE A 77 -10.81 6.37 4.01
C PHE A 77 -9.84 7.56 3.96
N VAL A 78 -9.87 8.46 4.95
CA VAL A 78 -8.95 9.60 5.01
C VAL A 78 -7.56 9.10 5.38
N GLU A 79 -7.45 8.22 6.38
CA GLU A 79 -6.18 7.62 6.76
C GLU A 79 -5.65 6.67 5.68
N ALA A 80 -6.51 5.89 5.03
CA ALA A 80 -6.13 5.05 3.89
C ALA A 80 -5.48 5.89 2.77
N TYR A 81 -6.08 7.03 2.40
CA TYR A 81 -5.51 7.93 1.39
C TYR A 81 -4.13 8.48 1.80
N LYS A 82 -3.95 8.86 3.07
CA LYS A 82 -2.64 9.31 3.57
C LYS A 82 -1.60 8.19 3.55
N CYS A 83 -1.97 6.99 4.01
CA CYS A 83 -1.09 5.82 3.96
C CYS A 83 -0.66 5.51 2.52
N GLN A 84 -1.60 5.47 1.57
CA GLN A 84 -1.25 5.25 0.16
C GLN A 84 -0.38 6.38 -0.43
N THR A 85 -0.55 7.61 0.05
CA THR A 85 0.34 8.72 -0.34
C THR A 85 1.78 8.45 0.11
N LEU A 86 1.97 7.92 1.33
CA LEU A 86 3.29 7.50 1.84
C LEU A 86 3.87 6.31 1.06
N VAL A 87 3.03 5.36 0.62
CA VAL A 87 3.46 4.27 -0.29
C VAL A 87 4.07 4.85 -1.56
N VAL A 88 3.35 5.75 -2.24
CA VAL A 88 3.84 6.37 -3.48
C VAL A 88 5.10 7.21 -3.24
N GLN A 89 5.17 7.98 -2.16
CA GLN A 89 6.36 8.80 -1.83
C GLN A 89 7.59 7.94 -1.54
N SER A 90 7.43 6.82 -0.83
CA SER A 90 8.52 5.89 -0.53
C SER A 90 8.97 5.13 -1.78
N PHE A 91 8.01 4.69 -2.60
CA PHE A 91 8.29 4.11 -3.91
C PHE A 91 9.08 5.07 -4.81
N LEU A 92 8.72 6.36 -4.86
CA LEU A 92 9.43 7.34 -5.69
C LEU A 92 10.90 7.50 -5.29
N ARG A 93 11.24 7.37 -4.00
CA ARG A 93 12.63 7.38 -3.53
C ARG A 93 13.41 6.17 -4.05
N ALA A 94 12.82 4.97 -3.97
CA ALA A 94 13.41 3.75 -4.53
C ALA A 94 13.50 3.80 -6.07
N PHE A 95 12.48 4.32 -6.74
CA PHE A 95 12.45 4.38 -8.20
C PHE A 95 13.49 5.35 -8.77
N GLN A 96 13.82 6.42 -8.04
CA GLN A 96 14.82 7.40 -8.46
C GLN A 96 16.26 6.89 -8.39
N SER A 97 16.56 5.86 -7.59
CA SER A 97 17.91 5.27 -7.52
C SER A 97 18.22 4.36 -8.70
N HIS A 98 17.21 3.89 -9.44
CA HIS A 98 17.36 2.88 -10.51
C HIS A 98 16.72 3.34 -11.83
N LYS A 99 17.06 4.55 -12.28
CA LYS A 99 16.41 5.22 -13.43
C LYS A 99 16.49 4.47 -14.77
N GLU A 100 17.40 3.51 -14.90
CA GLU A 100 17.59 2.73 -16.13
C GLU A 100 16.89 1.36 -16.07
N GLU A 101 16.27 1.00 -14.94
CA GLU A 101 15.65 -0.31 -14.74
C GLU A 101 14.12 -0.24 -14.84
N ASN A 102 13.56 -1.02 -15.76
CA ASN A 102 12.12 -1.00 -16.06
C ASN A 102 11.30 -1.96 -15.19
N TRP A 103 11.94 -2.76 -14.33
CA TRP A 103 11.24 -3.81 -13.58
C TRP A 103 10.17 -3.23 -12.64
N ALA A 104 10.37 -2.03 -12.10
CA ALA A 104 9.47 -1.42 -11.13
C ALA A 104 8.26 -0.68 -11.77
N LEU A 105 8.16 -0.62 -13.10
CA LEU A 105 7.04 0.04 -13.79
C LEU A 105 5.65 -0.55 -13.45
N PRO A 106 5.47 -1.88 -13.35
CA PRO A 106 4.21 -2.46 -12.88
C PRO A 106 3.86 -2.03 -11.45
N VAL A 107 4.86 -1.91 -10.57
CA VAL A 107 4.67 -1.44 -9.19
C VAL A 107 4.19 0.00 -9.20
N MET A 108 4.85 0.88 -9.97
CA MET A 108 4.43 2.28 -10.15
C MET A 108 2.97 2.38 -10.61
N PHE A 109 2.58 1.58 -11.60
CA PHE A 109 1.21 1.57 -12.10
C PHE A 109 0.22 1.16 -11.01
N ALA A 110 0.50 0.09 -10.27
CA ALA A 110 -0.38 -0.40 -9.21
C ALA A 110 -0.57 0.65 -8.10
N VAL A 111 0.53 1.15 -7.52
CA VAL A 111 0.45 2.05 -6.35
C VAL A 111 -0.17 3.41 -6.70
N THR A 112 0.02 3.91 -7.92
CA THR A 112 -0.58 5.17 -8.37
C THR A 112 -2.05 5.03 -8.73
N LEU A 113 -2.45 3.87 -9.27
CA LEU A 113 -3.86 3.58 -9.52
C LEU A 113 -4.63 3.51 -8.20
N ASP A 114 -4.10 2.82 -7.20
CA ASP A 114 -4.73 2.70 -5.89
C ASP A 114 -4.83 4.07 -5.19
N LEU A 115 -3.80 4.93 -5.30
CA LEU A 115 -3.85 6.31 -4.80
C LEU A 115 -4.99 7.11 -5.42
N ARG A 116 -5.18 6.99 -6.75
CA ARG A 116 -6.28 7.68 -7.45
C ARG A 116 -7.65 7.19 -6.95
N ILE A 117 -7.80 5.89 -6.74
CA ILE A 117 -9.05 5.31 -6.21
C ILE A 117 -9.34 5.87 -4.81
N PHE A 118 -8.36 5.89 -3.91
CA PHE A 118 -8.56 6.45 -2.58
C PHE A 118 -8.86 7.96 -2.59
N ALA A 119 -8.23 8.72 -3.48
CA ALA A 119 -8.52 10.15 -3.64
C ALA A 119 -10.00 10.39 -4.02
N ASN A 120 -10.56 9.55 -4.89
CA ASN A 120 -11.97 9.62 -5.27
C ASN A 120 -12.87 9.27 -4.08
N ASN A 121 -12.57 8.21 -3.33
CA ASN A 121 -13.35 7.80 -2.15
C ASN A 121 -13.41 8.91 -1.08
N VAL A 122 -12.29 9.60 -0.82
CA VAL A 122 -12.26 10.75 0.11
C VAL A 122 -13.09 11.91 -0.40
N SER A 123 -13.04 12.18 -1.71
CA SER A 123 -13.81 13.26 -2.33
C SER A 123 -15.31 13.00 -2.23
N GLU A 124 -15.77 11.77 -2.49
CA GLU A 124 -17.16 11.35 -2.33
C GLU A 124 -17.63 11.42 -0.87
N HIS A 125 -16.79 10.98 0.08
CA HIS A 125 -17.11 11.07 1.50
C HIS A 125 -17.29 12.53 1.97
N LYS A 126 -16.43 13.45 1.49
CA LYS A 126 -16.59 14.89 1.77
C LYS A 126 -17.89 15.45 1.18
N LEU A 127 -18.27 15.03 -0.03
CA LEU A 127 -19.52 15.47 -0.66
C LEU A 127 -20.77 14.98 0.09
N LEU A 128 -20.75 13.74 0.60
CA LEU A 128 -21.83 13.20 1.43
C LEU A 128 -21.95 13.96 2.76
N GLY A 129 -20.81 14.22 3.44
CA GLY A 129 -20.78 15.02 4.67
C GLY A 129 -21.32 16.44 4.48
N SER A 130 -20.92 17.12 3.40
CA SER A 130 -21.40 18.47 3.08
C SER A 130 -22.90 18.52 2.74
N LYS A 131 -23.46 17.46 2.14
CA LYS A 131 -24.90 17.37 1.85
C LYS A 131 -25.73 17.20 3.12
N VAL A 132 -25.26 16.47 4.13
CA VAL A 132 -25.95 16.30 5.41
C VAL A 132 -26.00 17.62 6.20
N LEU A 133 -24.94 18.42 6.14
CA LEU A 133 -24.86 19.74 6.78
C LEU A 133 -25.76 20.81 6.13
N LEU A 134 -26.23 20.61 4.89
CA LEU A 134 -27.13 21.53 4.20
C LEU A 134 -28.63 21.20 4.40
N ILE A 135 -28.95 20.14 5.14
CA ILE A 135 -30.33 19.69 5.41
C ILE A 135 -30.69 19.83 6.91
N GLN A 136 -29.84 20.52 7.69
CA GLN A 136 -30.11 20.92 9.08
C GLN A 136 -30.25 22.44 9.17
#